data_AF-A0A926WV38-F1
#
_entry.id   AF-A0A926WV38-F1
#
_cell.length_a   1.000
_cell.length_b   1.000
_cell.length_c   1.000
_cell.angle_alpha   90.00
_cell.angle_beta   90.00
_cell.angle_gamma   90.00
#
_symmetry.space_group_name_H-M   'P 1'
#
loop_
_entity.id
_entity.type
_entity.pdbx_description
1 polymer ?
#
loop_
_entity_poly.entity_id
_entity_poly.type
_entity_poly.pdbx_seq_one_letter_code
_entity_poly.pdbx_strand_id
1 'polypeptide(L)'
;MAEKTISAHIDTETASRVTHLAKMEQRRTSQIAGMALKFFVCLPPEARAALWQIEALASPADFEEITREITRTLLHAQYKVAHRQIMTHMKVDNLDQIETEDDILEAAVALTR
;
A
#
# COMPACT_ATOMS: atom_id res chain seq x y z
N MET A 1 14.19 -14.75 7.01
CA MET A 1 14.55 -13.75 8.04
C MET A 1 14.03 -14.24 9.37
N ALA A 2 14.77 -14.08 10.47
CA ALA A 2 14.32 -14.53 11.78
C ALA A 2 13.09 -13.71 12.23
N GLU A 3 12.01 -14.39 12.58
CA GLU A 3 10.80 -13.74 13.11
C GLU A 3 11.01 -13.42 14.58
N LYS A 4 10.66 -12.19 14.99
CA LYS A 4 10.72 -11.74 16.38
C LYS A 4 9.34 -11.26 16.81
N THR A 5 8.82 -11.83 17.89
CA THR A 5 7.55 -11.42 18.48
C THR A 5 7.76 -10.27 19.45
N ILE A 6 6.92 -9.24 19.34
CA ILE A 6 6.85 -8.13 20.27
C ILE A 6 5.44 -8.14 20.87
N SER A 7 5.34 -8.09 22.20
CA SER A 7 4.07 -7.89 22.90
C SER A 7 3.87 -6.42 23.22
N ALA A 8 2.67 -5.90 22.95
CA ALA A 8 2.27 -4.54 23.26
C ALA A 8 0.93 -4.55 23.98
N HIS A 9 0.78 -3.66 24.97
CA HIS A 9 -0.51 -3.41 25.61
C HIS A 9 -1.32 -2.47 24.74
N ILE A 10 -2.55 -2.89 24.41
CA ILE A 10 -3.53 -2.10 23.67
C ILE A 10 -4.85 -2.12 24.43
N ASP A 11 -5.69 -1.12 24.24
CA ASP A 11 -7.03 -1.07 24.81
C ASP A 11 -7.95 -2.12 24.15
N THR A 12 -9.08 -2.37 24.82
CA THR A 12 -10.06 -3.39 24.41
C THR A 12 -10.75 -3.06 23.08
N GLU A 13 -10.91 -1.78 22.75
CA GLU A 13 -11.52 -1.34 21.51
C GLU A 13 -10.60 -1.62 20.33
N THR A 14 -9.33 -1.21 20.43
CA THR A 14 -8.28 -1.49 19.45
C THR A 14 -8.11 -3.00 19.25
N ALA A 15 -8.09 -3.79 20.32
CA ALA A 15 -8.00 -5.25 20.23
C ALA A 15 -9.20 -5.87 19.47
N SER A 16 -10.40 -5.35 19.71
CA SER A 16 -11.62 -5.77 19.02
C SER A 16 -11.58 -5.42 17.53
N ARG A 17 -11.14 -4.20 17.19
CA ARG A 17 -10.96 -3.75 15.79
C ARG A 17 -9.94 -4.62 15.03
N VAL A 18 -8.79 -4.90 15.65
CA VAL A 18 -7.76 -5.79 15.06
C VAL A 18 -8.32 -7.19 14.81
N THR A 19 -9.08 -7.74 15.76
CA THR A 19 -9.71 -9.06 15.62
C THR A 19 -10.74 -9.09 14.51
N HIS A 20 -11.53 -8.03 14.37
CA HIS A 20 -12.51 -7.89 13.31
C HIS A 20 -11.86 -7.83 11.93
N LEU A 21 -10.85 -6.97 11.74
CA LEU A 21 -10.10 -6.86 10.49
C LEU A 21 -9.44 -8.18 10.10
N ALA A 22 -8.82 -8.87 11.07
CA ALA A 22 -8.19 -10.16 10.83
C ALA A 22 -9.19 -11.20 10.26
N LYS A 23 -10.42 -11.22 10.77
CA LYS A 23 -11.48 -12.10 10.25
C LYS A 23 -11.91 -11.71 8.84
N MET A 24 -12.14 -10.42 8.58
CA MET A 24 -12.56 -9.93 7.28
C MET A 24 -11.53 -10.21 6.19
N GLU A 25 -10.25 -10.04 6.51
CA GLU A 25 -9.14 -10.22 5.57
C GLU A 25 -8.59 -11.66 5.52
N GLN A 26 -9.19 -12.60 6.27
CA GLN A 26 -8.72 -13.99 6.41
C GLN A 26 -7.24 -14.08 6.85
N ARG A 27 -6.83 -13.22 7.79
CA ARG A 27 -5.46 -13.13 8.33
C ARG A 27 -5.43 -13.46 9.81
N ARG A 28 -4.23 -13.74 10.34
CA ARG A 28 -4.01 -13.83 11.79
C ARG A 28 -3.97 -12.43 12.40
N THR A 29 -4.45 -12.27 13.63
CA THR A 29 -4.39 -10.99 14.37
C THR A 29 -2.97 -10.44 14.48
N SER A 30 -1.99 -11.32 14.68
CA SER A 30 -0.56 -10.96 14.71
C SER A 30 -0.06 -10.38 13.38
N GLN A 31 -0.64 -10.79 12.24
CA GLN A 31 -0.27 -10.23 10.93
C GLN A 31 -0.85 -8.82 10.76
N ILE A 32 -2.09 -8.58 11.19
CA ILE A 32 -2.69 -7.23 11.19
C ILE A 32 -1.87 -6.29 12.09
N ALA A 33 -1.57 -6.72 13.32
CA ALA A 33 -0.74 -5.95 14.25
C ALA A 33 0.66 -5.68 13.69
N GLY A 34 1.29 -6.70 13.08
CA GLY A 34 2.60 -6.56 12.44
C GLY A 34 2.60 -5.58 11.27
N MET A 35 1.54 -5.58 10.44
CA MET A 35 1.40 -4.62 9.34
C MET A 35 1.21 -3.19 9.84
N ALA A 36 0.35 -2.98 10.84
CA ALA A 36 0.13 -1.68 11.45
C ALA A 36 1.42 -1.13 12.06
N LEU A 37 2.15 -1.97 12.82
CA LEU A 37 3.43 -1.59 13.41
C LEU A 37 4.47 -1.26 12.33
N LYS A 38 4.60 -2.11 11.31
CA LYS A 38 5.52 -1.89 10.18
C LYS A 38 5.23 -0.57 9.47
N PHE A 39 3.96 -0.25 9.22
CA PHE A 39 3.57 1.03 8.63
C PHE A 39 4.00 2.19 9.53
N PHE A 40 3.64 2.14 10.82
CA PHE A 40 3.92 3.22 11.77
C PHE A 40 5.43 3.50 11.94
N VAL A 41 6.27 2.46 12.05
CA VAL A 41 7.73 2.64 12.21
C VAL A 41 8.42 3.15 10.94
N CYS A 42 7.80 2.98 9.76
CA CYS A 42 8.31 3.51 8.50
C CYS A 42 7.98 5.00 8.29
N LEU A 43 7.08 5.59 9.07
CA LEU A 43 6.77 7.01 8.99
C LEU A 43 7.97 7.87 9.43
N PRO A 44 8.21 9.04 8.83
CA PRO A 44 9.20 9.98 9.34
C PRO A 44 8.76 10.58 10.70
N PRO A 45 9.69 11.10 11.53
CA PRO A 45 9.37 11.66 12.84
C PRO A 45 8.26 12.71 12.81
N GLU A 46 8.25 13.57 11.79
CA GLU A 46 7.28 14.65 11.60
C GLU A 46 5.87 14.09 11.38
N ALA A 47 5.74 13.00 10.62
CA ALA A 47 4.46 12.35 10.38
C ALA A 47 3.92 11.66 11.65
N ARG A 48 4.79 11.04 12.45
CA ARG A 48 4.37 10.47 13.75
C ARG A 48 3.93 11.56 14.73
N ALA A 49 4.66 12.68 14.77
CA ALA A 49 4.29 13.82 15.60
C ALA A 49 2.95 14.42 15.18
N ALA A 50 2.72 14.58 13.87
CA ALA A 50 1.43 15.03 13.34
C ALA A 50 0.29 14.07 13.70
N LEU A 51 0.51 12.75 13.59
CA LEU A 51 -0.51 11.76 13.95
C LEU A 51 -0.93 11.87 15.42
N TRP A 52 0.02 12.07 16.34
CA TRP A 52 -0.28 12.28 17.76
C TRP A 52 -1.05 13.58 18.02
N GLN A 53 -0.72 14.66 17.32
CA GLN A 53 -1.44 15.92 17.45
C GLN A 53 -2.88 15.81 16.94
N ILE A 54 -3.07 15.13 15.81
CA ILE A 54 -4.39 14.80 15.26
C ILE A 54 -5.16 13.98 16.29
N GLU A 55 -4.60 12.91 16.82
CA GLU A 55 -5.28 12.06 17.81
C GLU A 55 -5.75 12.83 19.05
N ALA A 56 -4.98 13.82 19.50
CA ALA A 56 -5.34 14.64 20.66
C ALA A 56 -6.42 15.70 20.38
N LEU A 57 -6.55 16.17 19.14
CA LEU A 57 -7.32 17.38 18.79
C LEU A 57 -8.47 17.14 17.81
N ALA A 58 -8.40 16.08 17.01
CA ALA A 58 -9.31 15.85 15.89
C ALA A 58 -10.66 15.35 16.38
N SER A 59 -11.71 15.88 15.75
CA SER A 59 -13.05 15.33 15.85
C SER A 59 -13.17 14.03 15.03
N PRO A 60 -14.22 13.22 15.25
CA PRO A 60 -14.48 12.06 14.40
C PRO A 60 -14.59 12.41 12.90
N ALA A 61 -15.10 13.60 12.56
CA ALA A 61 -15.23 14.06 11.18
C ALA A 61 -13.85 14.37 10.56
N ASP A 62 -12.94 14.99 11.32
CA ASP A 62 -11.57 15.24 10.87
C ASP A 62 -10.84 13.92 10.60
N PHE A 63 -11.08 12.90 11.45
CA PHE A 63 -10.54 11.56 11.24
C PHE A 63 -11.07 10.87 9.99
N GLU A 64 -12.34 11.07 9.64
CA GLU A 64 -12.91 10.55 8.40
C GLU A 64 -12.26 11.21 7.18
N GLU A 65 -12.06 12.53 7.21
CA GLU A 65 -11.38 13.27 6.15
C GLU A 65 -9.92 12.81 5.98
N ILE A 66 -9.19 12.68 7.09
CA ILE A 66 -7.82 12.19 7.08
C ILE A 66 -7.75 10.77 6.51
N THR A 67 -8.68 9.89 6.91
CA THR A 67 -8.74 8.52 6.39
C THR A 67 -8.96 8.52 4.88
N ARG A 68 -9.86 9.38 4.37
CA ARG A 68 -10.09 9.53 2.93
C ARG A 68 -8.84 9.98 2.18
N GLU A 69 -8.11 10.95 2.71
CA GLU A 69 -6.86 11.44 2.09
C GLU A 69 -5.75 10.38 2.11
N ILE A 70 -5.62 9.63 3.19
CA ILE A 70 -4.71 8.47 3.27
C ILE A 70 -5.08 7.43 2.22
N THR A 71 -6.36 7.06 2.10
CA THR A 71 -6.83 6.10 1.09
C THR A 71 -6.47 6.57 -0.32
N ARG A 72 -6.75 7.83 -0.66
CA ARG A 72 -6.45 8.40 -1.98
C ARG A 72 -4.95 8.33 -2.28
N THR A 73 -4.11 8.67 -1.30
CA THR A 73 -2.65 8.63 -1.43
C THR A 73 -2.14 7.20 -1.66
N LEU A 74 -2.66 6.23 -0.90
CA LEU A 74 -2.27 4.83 -1.01
C LEU A 74 -2.69 4.22 -2.36
N LEU A 75 -3.91 4.50 -2.83
CA LEU A 75 -4.39 4.03 -4.14
C LEU A 75 -3.54 4.60 -5.29
N HIS A 76 -3.20 5.89 -5.22
CA HIS A 76 -2.31 6.51 -6.21
C HIS A 76 -0.91 5.90 -6.20
N ALA A 77 -0.36 5.64 -5.00
CA ALA A 77 0.93 4.96 -4.87
C ALA A 77 0.88 3.52 -5.41
N GLN A 78 -0.18 2.78 -5.11
CA GLN A 78 -0.41 1.43 -5.64
C GLN A 78 -0.44 1.43 -7.17
N TYR A 79 -1.19 2.36 -7.78
CA TYR A 79 -1.23 2.53 -9.22
C TYR A 79 0.17 2.78 -9.80
N LYS A 80 0.94 3.72 -9.22
CA LYS A 80 2.32 4.01 -9.67
C LYS A 80 3.25 2.80 -9.59
N VAL A 81 3.16 2.02 -8.52
CA VAL A 81 3.97 0.80 -8.33
C VAL A 81 3.59 -0.24 -9.37
N ALA A 82 2.30 -0.51 -9.53
CA ALA A 82 1.80 -1.47 -10.53
C ALA A 82 2.18 -1.04 -11.95
N HIS A 83 1.99 0.23 -12.30
CA HIS A 83 2.37 0.78 -13.60
C HIS A 83 3.87 0.62 -13.86
N ARG A 84 4.73 0.94 -12.88
CA ARG A 84 6.19 0.75 -13.02
C ARG A 84 6.55 -0.73 -13.23
N GLN A 85 5.93 -1.64 -12.49
CA GLN A 85 6.16 -3.08 -12.66
C GLN A 85 5.73 -3.54 -14.05
N ILE A 86 4.53 -3.15 -14.50
CA ILE A 86 4.04 -3.45 -15.84
C ILE A 86 5.02 -2.92 -16.90
N MET A 87 5.43 -1.66 -16.84
CA MET A 87 6.40 -1.09 -17.80
C MET A 87 7.77 -1.81 -17.77
N THR A 88 8.21 -2.24 -16.59
CA THR A 88 9.48 -2.96 -16.43
C THR A 88 9.40 -4.37 -17.03
N HIS A 89 8.27 -5.04 -16.88
CA HIS A 89 8.00 -6.36 -17.48
C HIS A 89 7.59 -6.27 -18.95
N MET A 90 6.99 -5.15 -19.35
CA MET A 90 6.57 -4.93 -20.73
C MET A 90 7.72 -4.66 -21.64
N LYS A 91 8.93 -4.30 -21.15
CA LYS A 91 10.19 -4.14 -21.90
C LYS A 91 9.97 -4.38 -23.39
N VAL A 92 9.33 -3.41 -24.03
CA VAL A 92 9.05 -3.52 -25.46
C VAL A 92 10.37 -3.06 -26.02
N ASP A 93 11.33 -3.99 -26.04
CA ASP A 93 12.73 -3.73 -26.39
C ASP A 93 12.85 -3.17 -27.83
N ASN A 94 11.74 -3.06 -28.56
CA ASN A 94 11.65 -2.59 -29.93
C ASN A 94 10.70 -1.39 -30.16
N LEU A 95 10.13 -0.71 -29.14
CA LEU A 95 9.25 0.45 -29.43
C LEU A 95 10.00 1.60 -30.13
N ASP A 96 11.28 1.78 -29.84
CA ASP A 96 12.13 2.79 -30.49
C ASP A 96 12.53 2.40 -31.94
N GLN A 97 12.18 1.18 -32.39
CA GLN A 97 12.45 0.67 -33.76
C GLN A 97 11.19 0.57 -34.62
N ILE A 98 10.02 0.89 -34.06
CA ILE A 98 8.74 0.85 -34.76
C ILE A 98 8.54 2.19 -35.47
N GLU A 99 8.96 2.28 -36.74
CA GLU A 99 8.79 3.48 -37.57
C GLU A 99 7.60 3.35 -38.54
N THR A 100 7.18 2.11 -38.84
CA THR A 100 6.15 1.82 -39.84
C THR A 100 5.04 0.90 -39.31
N GLU A 101 3.90 0.86 -40.00
CA GLU A 101 2.77 -0.01 -39.64
C GLU A 101 3.13 -1.50 -39.66
N ASP A 102 4.07 -1.92 -40.53
CA ASP A 102 4.53 -3.30 -40.59
C ASP A 102 5.32 -3.69 -39.33
N ASP A 103 6.10 -2.77 -38.76
CA ASP A 103 6.86 -3.00 -37.52
C ASP A 103 5.94 -3.18 -36.31
N ILE A 104 4.80 -2.47 -36.28
CA ILE A 104 3.76 -2.62 -35.25
C ILE A 104 3.17 -4.04 -35.31
N LEU A 105 2.87 -4.51 -36.53
CA LEU A 105 2.27 -5.82 -36.74
C LEU A 105 3.24 -6.94 -36.35
N GLU A 106 4.52 -6.80 -36.68
CA GLU A 106 5.56 -7.79 -36.35
C GLU A 106 5.82 -7.88 -34.85
N ALA A 107 5.90 -6.74 -34.15
CA ALA A 107 6.05 -6.71 -32.70
C ALA A 107 4.85 -7.34 -31.97
N ALA A 108 3.62 -7.13 -32.46
CA ALA A 108 2.41 -7.71 -31.90
C ALA A 108 2.36 -9.25 -32.04
N VAL A 109 2.85 -9.79 -33.17
CA VAL A 109 2.96 -11.24 -33.39
C VAL A 109 4.02 -11.86 -32.47
N ALA A 110 5.15 -11.18 -32.25
CA ALA A 110 6.19 -11.67 -31.35
C ALA A 110 5.74 -11.74 -29.89
N LEU A 111 4.86 -10.84 -29.46
CA LEU A 111 4.29 -10.79 -28.09
C LEU A 111 3.24 -11.88 -27.80
N THR A 112 2.72 -12.56 -28.81
CA THR A 112 1.63 -13.56 -28.67
C THR A 112 2.08 -15.01 -28.90
N ARG A 113 3.38 -15.26 -29.08
CA ARG A 113 4.00 -16.61 -29.07
C ARG A 113 4.53 -16.98 -27.69
#